data_AF-A0A3G9GPF8-F1
#
_entry.id   AF-A0A3G9GPF8-F1
#
_cell.length_a   1.000
_cell.length_b   1.000
_cell.length_c   1.000
_cell.angle_alpha   90.00
_cell.angle_beta   90.00
_cell.angle_gamma   90.00
#
_symmetry.space_group_name_H-M   'P 1'
#
loop_
_entity.id
_entity.type
_entity.pdbx_description
1 polymer ?
#
loop_
_entity_poly.entity_id
_entity_poly.type
_entity_poly.pdbx_seq_one_letter_code
_entity_poly.pdbx_strand_id
1 'polypeptide(L)'
;MTADGQDLTTAFTNGAEHSLDLAQQHGCQLALLKANSPSCGNRQIYDGSFTAQLQPGEGVCSSLLRQHNIRIFNEEEISTLLETAGRKT
;
A
#
# COMPACT_ATOMS: atom_id res chain seq x y z
N MET A 1 9.32 12.36 1.29
CA MET A 1 10.51 13.14 1.69
C MET A 1 11.21 12.42 2.84
N THR A 2 12.53 12.51 2.98
CA THR A 2 13.27 12.05 4.18
C THR A 2 13.25 13.10 5.28
N ALA A 3 13.71 12.77 6.49
CA ALA A 3 13.82 13.72 7.60
C ALA A 3 14.76 14.90 7.25
N ASP A 4 15.77 14.64 6.41
CA ASP A 4 16.70 15.63 5.90
C ASP A 4 16.19 16.40 4.67
N GLY A 5 14.92 16.23 4.31
CA GLY A 5 14.29 16.98 3.22
C GLY A 5 14.49 16.41 1.82
N GLN A 6 15.09 15.22 1.67
CA GLN A 6 15.28 14.61 0.35
C GLN A 6 13.93 14.17 -0.23
N ASP A 7 13.60 14.66 -1.42
CA ASP A 7 12.44 14.18 -2.16
C ASP A 7 12.70 12.76 -2.68
N LEU A 8 11.79 11.84 -2.37
CA LEU A 8 11.85 10.43 -2.78
C LEU A 8 10.69 10.05 -3.69
N THR A 9 9.89 11.01 -4.16
CA THR A 9 8.66 10.77 -4.93
C THR A 9 8.90 9.81 -6.08
N THR A 10 9.93 10.03 -6.91
CA THR A 10 10.29 9.14 -8.02
C THR A 10 10.58 7.70 -7.57
N ALA A 11 11.29 7.52 -6.46
CA ALA A 11 11.62 6.18 -5.97
C ALA A 11 10.36 5.41 -5.51
N PHE A 12 9.43 6.10 -4.83
CA PHE A 12 8.15 5.53 -4.43
C PHE A 12 7.27 5.20 -5.63
N THR A 13 7.17 6.11 -6.61
CA THR A 13 6.40 5.88 -7.84
C THR A 13 6.95 4.70 -8.62
N ASN A 14 8.27 4.63 -8.85
CA ASN A 14 8.88 3.51 -9.56
C ASN A 14 8.62 2.18 -8.83
N GLY A 15 8.73 2.15 -7.50
CA GLY A 15 8.46 0.94 -6.72
C GLY A 15 6.99 0.49 -6.79
N ALA A 16 6.05 1.44 -6.84
CA ALA A 16 4.63 1.17 -7.04
C ALA A 16 4.37 0.58 -8.43
N GLU A 17 4.93 1.16 -9.48
CA GLU A 17 4.81 0.67 -10.85
C GLU A 17 5.36 -0.77 -10.99
N HIS A 18 6.54 -1.06 -10.45
CA HIS A 18 7.09 -2.42 -10.46
C HIS A 18 6.20 -3.42 -9.71
N SER A 19 5.59 -2.99 -8.60
CA SER A 19 4.66 -3.83 -7.84
C SER A 19 3.39 -4.12 -8.64
N LEU A 20 2.88 -3.13 -9.37
CA LEU A 20 1.73 -3.26 -10.25
C LEU A 20 2.04 -4.22 -11.42
N ASP A 21 3.19 -4.05 -12.07
CA ASP A 21 3.62 -4.90 -13.17
C ASP A 21 3.68 -6.36 -12.74
N LEU A 22 4.31 -6.65 -11.60
CA LEU A 22 4.35 -8.00 -11.04
C LEU A 22 2.95 -8.54 -10.73
N ALA A 23 2.09 -7.72 -10.10
CA ALA A 23 0.73 -8.13 -9.78
C ALA A 23 -0.08 -8.48 -11.04
N GLN A 24 0.03 -7.67 -12.09
CA GLN A 24 -0.64 -7.91 -13.37
C GLN A 24 -0.10 -9.15 -14.08
N GLN A 25 1.24 -9.32 -14.12
CA GLN A 25 1.89 -10.49 -14.70
C GLN A 25 1.42 -11.81 -14.05
N HIS A 26 1.19 -11.78 -12.74
CA HIS A 26 0.72 -12.94 -11.98
C HIS A 26 -0.80 -13.02 -11.84
N GLY A 27 -1.57 -12.09 -12.40
CA GLY A 27 -3.02 -12.06 -12.29
C GLY A 27 -3.52 -11.86 -10.86
N CYS A 28 -2.75 -11.20 -10.00
CA CYS A 28 -3.11 -10.91 -8.63
C CYS A 28 -4.30 -9.95 -8.59
N GLN A 29 -5.31 -10.27 -7.77
CA GLN A 29 -6.50 -9.43 -7.56
C GLN A 29 -6.57 -8.86 -6.14
N LEU A 30 -5.77 -9.40 -5.22
CA LEU A 30 -5.72 -9.03 -3.81
C LEU A 30 -4.26 -8.75 -3.43
N ALA A 31 -4.01 -7.75 -2.59
CA ALA A 31 -2.69 -7.46 -2.04
C ALA A 31 -2.77 -7.26 -0.52
N LEU A 32 -1.80 -7.81 0.20
CA LEU A 32 -1.59 -7.59 1.64
C LEU A 32 -0.38 -6.66 1.80
N LEU A 33 -0.59 -5.47 2.35
CA LEU A 33 0.40 -4.41 2.45
C LEU A 33 0.54 -3.92 3.89
N LYS A 34 1.75 -3.47 4.27
CA LYS A 34 2.02 -2.98 5.62
C LYS A 34 1.26 -1.67 5.90
N ALA A 35 0.47 -1.65 6.97
CA ALA A 35 -0.28 -0.47 7.41
C ALA A 35 0.64 0.74 7.70
N ASN A 36 0.07 1.94 7.53
CA ASN A 36 0.63 3.26 7.91
C ASN A 36 1.84 3.75 7.09
N SER A 37 2.39 2.91 6.21
CA SER A 37 3.52 3.29 5.36
C SER A 37 3.13 4.33 4.31
N PRO A 38 3.98 5.35 4.03
CA PRO A 38 3.74 6.29 2.92
C PRO A 38 3.73 5.63 1.53
N SER A 39 4.21 4.39 1.40
CA SER A 39 4.04 3.58 0.18
C SER A 39 2.84 2.64 0.28
N CYS A 40 2.75 1.90 1.39
CA CYS A 40 1.93 0.69 1.50
C CYS A 40 0.69 0.83 2.39
N GLY A 41 0.52 1.95 3.10
CA GLY A 41 -0.66 2.19 3.93
C GLY A 41 -1.93 2.28 3.08
N ASN A 42 -3.03 1.68 3.54
CA ASN A 42 -4.30 1.63 2.79
C ASN A 42 -5.46 2.39 3.45
N ARG A 43 -5.28 2.88 4.69
CA ARG A 43 -6.29 3.60 5.46
C ARG A 43 -5.75 4.89 6.04
N GLN A 44 -4.55 4.80 6.61
CA GLN A 44 -3.80 5.90 7.18
C GLN A 44 -2.35 5.82 6.71
N ILE A 45 -1.68 6.97 6.70
CA ILE A 45 -0.24 7.11 6.45
C ILE A 45 0.36 8.09 7.43
N TYR A 46 1.68 8.01 7.67
CA TYR A 46 2.38 9.06 8.39
C TYR A 46 2.24 10.41 7.67
N ASP A 47 2.04 11.47 8.44
CA ASP A 47 1.78 12.83 7.95
C ASP A 47 2.99 13.52 7.28
N GLY A 48 4.17 12.92 7.36
CA GLY A 48 5.41 13.47 6.82
C GLY A 48 6.09 14.51 7.71
N SER A 49 5.55 14.81 8.90
CA SER A 49 6.17 15.72 9.88
C SER A 49 7.26 15.05 10.73
N PHE A 50 7.43 13.73 10.59
CA PHE A 50 8.34 12.90 11.41
C PHE A 50 8.01 12.93 12.92
N THR A 51 6.79 13.33 13.29
CA THR A 51 6.30 13.31 14.68
C THR A 51 5.51 12.04 15.02
N ALA A 52 5.59 11.01 14.15
CA ALA A 52 4.84 9.77 14.21
C ALA A 52 3.30 9.94 14.19
N GLN A 53 2.80 11.11 13.76
CA GLN A 53 1.38 11.33 13.56
C GLN A 53 0.88 10.64 12.30
N LEU A 54 -0.33 10.09 12.40
CA LEU A 54 -1.05 9.45 11.30
C LEU A 54 -2.17 10.35 10.81
N GLN A 55 -2.39 10.36 9.51
CA GLN A 55 -3.53 11.00 8.88
C GLN A 55 -4.27 10.00 7.98
N PRO A 56 -5.59 10.17 7.77
CA PRO A 56 -6.32 9.42 6.76
C PRO A 56 -5.65 9.58 5.38
N GLY A 57 -5.43 8.47 4.68
CA GLY A 57 -4.75 8.49 3.40
C GLY A 57 -4.27 7.12 2.96
N GLU A 58 -3.87 7.05 1.69
CA GLU A 58 -3.28 5.86 1.07
C GLU A 58 -1.86 6.16 0.62
N GLY A 59 -0.98 5.18 0.76
CA GLY A 59 0.37 5.26 0.24
C GLY A 59 0.38 5.11 -1.29
N VAL A 60 1.49 5.54 -1.90
CA VAL A 60 1.65 5.59 -3.37
C VAL A 60 1.38 4.23 -4.04
N CYS A 61 1.92 3.14 -3.48
CA CYS A 61 1.72 1.79 -4.01
C CYS A 61 0.28 1.30 -3.81
N SER A 62 -0.28 1.48 -2.60
CA SER A 62 -1.67 1.11 -2.33
C SER A 62 -2.66 1.78 -3.28
N SER A 63 -2.48 3.09 -3.49
CA SER A 63 -3.36 3.89 -4.34
C SER A 63 -3.30 3.43 -5.79
N LEU A 64 -2.09 3.21 -6.32
CA LEU A 64 -1.89 2.74 -7.69
C LEU A 64 -2.50 1.35 -7.91
N LEU A 65 -2.22 0.39 -7.03
CA LEU A 65 -2.78 -0.96 -7.14
C LEU A 65 -4.32 -0.92 -7.07
N ARG A 66 -4.89 -0.10 -6.18
CA ARG A 66 -6.33 0.09 -6.04
C ARG A 66 -6.97 0.65 -7.31
N GLN A 67 -6.34 1.63 -7.96
CA GLN A 67 -6.79 2.18 -9.24
C GLN A 67 -6.81 1.12 -10.35
N HIS A 68 -5.98 0.10 -10.27
CA HIS A 68 -5.92 -1.04 -11.19
C HIS A 68 -6.76 -2.25 -10.72
N ASN A 69 -7.78 -2.03 -9.89
CA ASN A 69 -8.73 -3.03 -9.40
C ASN A 69 -8.10 -4.15 -8.55
N ILE A 70 -6.94 -3.92 -7.96
CA ILE A 70 -6.35 -4.81 -6.96
C ILE A 70 -6.86 -4.38 -5.59
N ARG A 71 -7.53 -5.28 -4.87
CA ARG A 71 -8.10 -5.00 -3.56
C ARG A 71 -7.02 -5.07 -2.48
N ILE A 72 -6.88 -4.00 -1.70
CA ILE A 72 -5.80 -3.85 -0.73
C ILE A 72 -6.29 -4.16 0.68
N PHE A 73 -5.50 -4.95 1.41
CA PHE A 73 -5.68 -5.30 2.81
C PHE A 73 -4.38 -5.00 3.57
N ASN A 74 -4.47 -4.77 4.88
CA ASN A 74 -3.32 -4.68 5.77
C ASN A 74 -3.28 -5.82 6.79
N GLU A 75 -2.25 -5.83 7.65
CA GLU A 75 -2.06 -6.89 8.64
C GLU A 75 -3.21 -7.05 9.65
N GLU A 76 -4.05 -6.03 9.85
CA GLU A 76 -5.24 -6.08 10.70
C GLU A 76 -6.45 -6.69 9.97
N GLU A 77 -6.37 -6.82 8.64
CA GLU A 77 -7.46 -7.29 7.77
C GLU A 77 -7.22 -8.70 7.21
N ILE A 78 -6.25 -9.45 7.77
CA ILE A 78 -5.86 -10.79 7.29
C ILE A 78 -7.06 -11.75 7.26
N SER A 79 -7.92 -11.75 8.28
CA SER A 79 -9.12 -12.59 8.30
C SER A 79 -10.02 -12.29 7.11
N THR A 80 -10.32 -11.01 6.87
CA THR A 80 -11.15 -10.56 5.73
C THR A 80 -10.49 -10.87 4.39
N LEU A 81 -9.16 -10.78 4.30
CA LEU A 81 -8.40 -11.20 3.13
C LEU A 81 -8.60 -12.69 2.84
N LEU A 82 -8.45 -13.55 3.84
CA LEU A 82 -8.60 -15.01 3.70
C LEU A 82 -10.03 -15.38 3.28
N GLU A 83 -11.04 -14.76 3.90
CA GLU A 83 -12.43 -14.90 3.53
C GLU A 83 -12.68 -14.49 2.07
N THR A 84 -12.13 -13.33 1.66
CA THR A 84 -12.23 -12.82 0.29
C THR A 84 -11.55 -13.74 -0.72
N ALA A 85 -10.42 -14.34 -0.35
CA ALA A 85 -9.68 -15.29 -1.17
C ALA A 85 -10.35 -16.68 -1.28
N GLY A 86 -11.51 -16.88 -0.65
CA GLY A 86 -12.22 -18.17 -0.64
C GLY A 86 -11.57 -19.24 0.23
N ARG A 87 -10.63 -18.85 1.09
CA ARG A 87 -9.93 -19.75 2.02
C ARG A 87 -10.65 -19.67 3.37
N LYS A 88 -11.61 -20.56 3.59
CA LYS A 88 -12.28 -20.68 4.89
C LYS A 88 -11.23 -21.02 5.96
N THR A 89 -11.10 -20.16 6.96
CA THR A 89 -10.30 -20.38 8.18
C THR A 89 -10.92 -21.46 9.05
#